data_AF-A0A1X7T872-F1
#
_entry.id   AF-A0A1X7T872-F1
#
_cell.length_a   1.000
_cell.length_b   1.000
_cell.length_c   1.000
_cell.angle_alpha   90.00
_cell.angle_beta   90.00
_cell.angle_gamma   90.00
#
_symmetry.space_group_name_H-M   'P 1'
#
loop_
_entity.id
_entity.type
_entity.pdbx_description
1 polymer ?
#
loop_
_entity_poly.entity_id
_entity_poly.type
_entity_poly.pdbx_seq_one_letter_code
_entity_poly.pdbx_strand_id
1 'polypeptide(L)'
;PPDENKTVFELKTANLIMKCETFFPIIMTPKDSYGNNAALHEAEIVFESRTNKDSNDAPLVNVCYYDVHKLDDEKKYEILVNFASPGYYHCSVKYMDKILKTINAIVLTDRDTERMEKNCKALSFDTEEEFDGSSMNPRLVPLVSGGAKLPVTESNKIHYLNKLAEYRLRDRVLKEINEFMKGLNLLVPTELFSIFDENELELLMCGLQELSVQDLRLNTVTSVSGQTIEWFWTSVDQLSQEEFARLVQFVTGSSQVPVGGFAELQSKFTILLSGETGNRLPYAHTCFNQLCLPVCESYEQFNNVLMTAIREGAEGLLIA
;
A
#
# COMPACT_ATOMS: atom_id res chain seq x y z
N PRO A 1 -9.01 19.36 -22.45
CA PRO A 1 -8.05 18.37 -21.89
C PRO A 1 -8.38 18.18 -20.41
N PRO A 2 -8.31 16.95 -19.87
CA PRO A 2 -8.44 16.75 -18.43
C PRO A 2 -7.48 17.65 -17.66
N ASP A 3 -7.94 18.21 -16.55
CA ASP A 3 -7.09 18.97 -15.62
C ASP A 3 -6.17 17.97 -14.91
N GLU A 4 -4.88 18.06 -15.22
CA GLU A 4 -3.77 17.21 -14.77
C GLU A 4 -3.71 17.12 -13.23
N ASN A 5 -4.19 18.16 -12.55
CA ASN A 5 -4.17 18.26 -11.10
C ASN A 5 -5.40 17.64 -10.44
N LYS A 6 -6.44 17.30 -11.20
CA LYS A 6 -7.75 16.99 -10.62
C LYS A 6 -8.42 15.76 -11.21
N THR A 7 -7.68 14.97 -12.01
CA THR A 7 -8.24 13.74 -12.59
C THR A 7 -8.27 12.61 -11.54
N VAL A 8 -9.46 12.16 -11.16
CA VAL A 8 -9.75 11.16 -10.12
C VAL A 8 -10.12 9.81 -10.74
N PHE A 9 -9.77 8.71 -10.06
CA PHE A 9 -9.96 7.34 -10.52
C PHE A 9 -11.12 6.66 -9.81
N GLU A 10 -12.09 6.17 -10.58
CA GLU A 10 -13.01 5.13 -10.07
C GLU A 10 -12.48 3.75 -10.47
N LEU A 11 -11.67 3.16 -9.58
CA LEU A 11 -11.45 1.71 -9.59
C LEU A 11 -12.41 1.10 -8.57
N LYS A 12 -13.31 0.22 -9.01
CA LYS A 12 -14.27 -0.46 -8.11
C LYS A 12 -13.59 -1.45 -7.14
N THR A 13 -12.31 -1.74 -7.33
CA THR A 13 -11.56 -2.75 -6.55
C THR A 13 -10.18 -2.22 -6.19
N ALA A 14 -9.91 -2.12 -4.88
CA ALA A 14 -8.60 -1.71 -4.34
C ALA A 14 -7.56 -2.83 -4.37
N ASN A 15 -8.00 -4.08 -4.56
CA ASN A 15 -7.16 -5.27 -4.51
C ASN A 15 -7.35 -6.12 -5.79
N LEU A 16 -6.25 -6.66 -6.30
CA LEU A 16 -6.22 -7.66 -7.35
C LEU A 16 -5.79 -8.98 -6.72
N ILE A 17 -6.46 -10.07 -7.07
CA ILE A 17 -5.89 -11.39 -6.82
C ILE A 17 -5.98 -12.17 -8.13
N MET A 18 -4.85 -12.72 -8.56
CA MET A 18 -4.71 -13.25 -9.91
C MET A 18 -3.72 -14.40 -9.99
N LYS A 19 -3.85 -15.18 -11.06
CA LYS A 19 -2.94 -16.29 -11.38
C LYS A 19 -1.64 -15.74 -12.00
N CYS A 20 -0.52 -16.36 -11.65
CA CYS A 20 0.77 -16.15 -12.31
C CYS A 20 0.70 -16.50 -13.82
N GLU A 21 1.39 -15.74 -14.67
CA GLU A 21 1.43 -15.91 -16.12
C GLU A 21 0.06 -15.74 -16.83
N THR A 22 -0.95 -15.21 -16.15
CA THR A 22 -2.27 -14.93 -16.73
C THR A 22 -2.51 -13.43 -16.85
N PHE A 23 -3.01 -12.99 -18.00
CA PHE A 23 -3.43 -11.60 -18.19
C PHE A 23 -4.73 -11.32 -17.45
N PHE A 24 -4.72 -10.25 -16.67
CA PHE A 24 -5.86 -9.75 -15.91
C PHE A 24 -6.20 -8.33 -16.39
N PRO A 25 -7.44 -8.08 -16.84
CA PRO A 25 -7.85 -6.75 -17.28
C PRO A 25 -8.21 -5.86 -16.08
N ILE A 26 -7.57 -4.71 -16.00
CA ILE A 26 -7.94 -3.61 -15.11
C ILE A 26 -8.66 -2.57 -15.96
N ILE A 27 -9.98 -2.45 -15.80
CA ILE A 27 -10.76 -1.42 -16.48
C ILE A 27 -10.74 -0.16 -15.64
N MET A 28 -10.32 0.95 -16.25
CA MET A 28 -10.30 2.27 -15.63
C MET A 28 -11.10 3.28 -16.44
N THR A 29 -11.79 4.15 -15.72
CA THR A 29 -12.45 5.34 -16.28
C THR A 29 -11.85 6.56 -15.58
N PRO A 30 -10.98 7.33 -16.24
CA PRO A 30 -10.45 8.55 -15.69
C PRO A 30 -11.59 9.56 -15.57
N LYS A 31 -11.68 10.28 -14.46
CA LYS A 31 -12.61 11.40 -14.26
C LYS A 31 -11.81 12.69 -14.10
N ASP A 32 -12.25 13.82 -14.65
CA ASP A 32 -11.64 15.12 -14.35
C ASP A 32 -12.07 15.65 -12.97
N SER A 33 -11.66 16.88 -12.67
CA SER A 33 -11.97 17.59 -11.41
C SER A 33 -13.44 17.65 -11.05
N TYR A 34 -14.27 17.61 -12.08
CA TYR A 34 -15.67 17.89 -12.02
C TYR A 34 -16.47 16.58 -12.10
N GLY A 35 -15.80 15.41 -12.06
CA GLY A 35 -16.41 14.09 -12.12
C GLY A 35 -16.80 13.62 -13.52
N ASN A 36 -16.39 14.35 -14.57
CA ASN A 36 -16.69 13.98 -15.96
C ASN A 36 -15.63 13.04 -16.51
N ASN A 37 -15.98 12.14 -17.43
CA ASN A 37 -15.00 11.23 -18.02
C ASN A 37 -13.90 12.03 -18.73
N ALA A 38 -12.66 11.71 -18.41
CA ALA A 38 -11.42 12.33 -18.90
C ALA A 38 -10.74 11.41 -19.90
N ALA A 39 -10.26 11.98 -21.01
CA ALA A 39 -9.55 11.24 -22.05
C ALA A 39 -8.05 11.34 -21.79
N LEU A 40 -7.40 10.19 -21.60
CA LEU A 40 -5.95 10.02 -21.49
C LEU A 40 -5.35 9.49 -22.80
N HIS A 41 -4.07 9.74 -23.00
CA HIS A 41 -3.32 9.09 -24.06
C HIS A 41 -2.81 7.72 -23.57
N GLU A 42 -3.15 6.63 -24.29
CA GLU A 42 -2.82 5.26 -23.87
C GLU A 42 -1.32 5.04 -23.64
N ALA A 43 -0.48 5.60 -24.52
CA ALA A 43 0.98 5.42 -24.45
C ALA A 43 1.63 6.09 -23.23
N GLU A 44 0.89 6.93 -22.50
CA GLU A 44 1.38 7.62 -21.31
C GLU A 44 0.88 6.95 -20.02
N ILE A 45 0.04 5.91 -20.12
CA ILE A 45 -0.40 5.10 -18.99
C ILE A 45 0.66 4.01 -18.75
N VAL A 46 1.21 4.01 -17.54
CA VAL A 46 2.27 3.09 -17.12
C VAL A 46 1.77 2.26 -15.93
N PHE A 47 2.03 0.96 -15.93
CA PHE A 47 1.77 0.08 -14.79
C PHE A 47 3.10 -0.42 -14.21
N GLU A 48 3.26 -0.27 -12.90
CA GLU A 48 4.46 -0.70 -12.17
C GLU A 48 4.08 -1.68 -11.05
N SER A 49 4.97 -2.62 -10.73
CA SER A 49 4.81 -3.54 -9.59
C SER A 49 6.13 -3.87 -8.88
N ARG A 50 6.06 -4.22 -7.59
CA ARG A 50 7.22 -4.64 -6.76
C ARG A 50 6.87 -5.77 -5.80
N THR A 51 7.80 -6.71 -5.56
CA THR A 51 7.63 -7.90 -4.69
C THR A 51 8.36 -7.76 -3.35
N ASN A 52 7.93 -8.51 -2.33
CA ASN A 52 8.61 -8.56 -1.02
C ASN A 52 9.94 -9.34 -0.99
N LYS A 53 10.32 -10.07 -2.06
CA LYS A 53 11.50 -10.98 -2.06
C LYS A 53 12.75 -10.44 -2.77
N ASP A 54 12.66 -9.31 -3.45
CA ASP A 54 13.79 -8.77 -4.18
C ASP A 54 14.71 -7.97 -3.25
N SER A 55 15.95 -8.44 -3.08
CA SER A 55 17.02 -7.67 -2.41
C SER A 55 17.47 -6.49 -3.28
N ASN A 56 17.80 -5.36 -2.64
CA ASN A 56 18.08 -4.03 -3.22
C ASN A 56 19.15 -3.91 -4.33
N ASP A 57 19.90 -4.95 -4.70
CA ASP A 57 20.92 -4.90 -5.76
C ASP A 57 20.56 -5.72 -7.03
N ALA A 58 19.39 -6.34 -7.07
CA ALA A 58 18.89 -6.94 -8.30
C ALA A 58 18.29 -5.84 -9.21
N PRO A 59 18.54 -5.86 -10.54
CA PRO A 59 17.88 -4.92 -11.45
C PRO A 59 16.37 -5.01 -11.25
N LEU A 60 15.66 -3.86 -11.33
CA LEU A 60 14.19 -3.80 -11.37
C LEU A 60 13.69 -4.83 -12.39
N VAL A 61 13.34 -6.02 -11.90
CA VAL A 61 12.70 -7.00 -12.76
C VAL A 61 11.29 -6.44 -12.91
N ASN A 62 10.92 -6.06 -14.12
CA ASN A 62 9.50 -5.87 -14.45
C ASN A 62 8.84 -7.24 -14.22
N VAL A 63 8.38 -7.47 -12.99
CA VAL A 63 7.75 -8.74 -12.62
C VAL A 63 6.33 -8.80 -13.16
N CYS A 64 5.86 -7.72 -13.79
CA CYS A 64 4.63 -7.68 -14.54
C CYS A 64 4.83 -7.24 -16.00
N TYR A 65 4.27 -8.00 -16.94
CA TYR A 65 3.97 -7.53 -18.29
C TYR A 65 2.64 -6.80 -18.25
N TYR A 66 2.53 -5.67 -18.96
CA TYR A 66 1.24 -5.04 -19.17
C TYR A 66 1.08 -4.45 -20.56
N ASP A 67 -0.16 -4.30 -20.99
CA ASP A 67 -0.54 -3.57 -22.19
C ASP A 67 -1.76 -2.69 -21.89
N VAL A 68 -1.92 -1.59 -22.62
CA VAL A 68 -3.00 -0.63 -22.42
C VAL A 68 -3.80 -0.49 -23.69
N HIS A 69 -5.12 -0.72 -23.59
CA HIS A 69 -6.06 -0.59 -24.69
C HIS A 69 -7.17 0.38 -24.33
N LYS A 70 -7.46 1.34 -25.21
CA LYS A 70 -8.71 2.10 -25.10
C LYS A 70 -9.88 1.27 -25.61
N LEU A 71 -10.89 1.11 -24.76
CA LEU A 71 -12.02 0.24 -25.03
C LEU A 71 -13.12 0.90 -25.86
N ASP A 72 -13.38 2.20 -25.71
CA ASP A 72 -14.49 2.92 -26.37
C ASP A 72 -14.36 4.46 -26.36
N ASP A 73 -15.27 5.16 -27.07
CA ASP A 73 -15.45 6.63 -27.04
C ASP A 73 -15.86 7.19 -25.67
N GLU A 74 -16.27 6.32 -24.72
CA GLU A 74 -16.59 6.70 -23.35
C GLU A 74 -15.35 6.99 -22.47
N LYS A 75 -14.16 7.01 -23.06
CA LYS A 75 -12.87 7.29 -22.38
C LYS A 75 -12.57 6.26 -21.29
N LYS A 76 -12.77 4.99 -21.63
CA LYS A 76 -12.40 3.82 -20.80
C LYS A 76 -11.12 3.19 -21.33
N TYR A 77 -10.26 2.76 -20.41
CA TYR A 77 -9.00 2.12 -20.71
C TYR A 77 -8.94 0.77 -20.00
N GLU A 78 -8.46 -0.25 -20.69
CA GLU A 78 -8.14 -1.56 -20.16
C GLU A 78 -6.62 -1.66 -20.04
N ILE A 79 -6.13 -1.93 -18.84
CA ILE A 79 -4.74 -2.28 -18.60
C ILE A 79 -4.71 -3.79 -18.38
N LEU A 80 -4.22 -4.54 -19.36
CA LEU A 80 -3.98 -5.97 -19.23
C LEU A 80 -2.69 -6.16 -18.45
N VAL A 81 -2.72 -6.75 -17.26
CA VAL A 81 -1.53 -6.99 -16.43
C VAL A 81 -1.29 -8.49 -16.27
N ASN A 82 -0.03 -8.93 -16.24
CA ASN A 82 0.35 -10.33 -16.08
C ASN A 82 1.62 -10.38 -15.24
N PHE A 83 1.68 -11.24 -14.24
CA PHE A 83 2.83 -11.35 -13.35
C PHE A 83 3.60 -12.65 -13.59
N ALA A 84 4.93 -12.54 -13.70
CA ALA A 84 5.82 -13.66 -14.02
C ALA A 84 6.12 -14.57 -12.82
N SER A 85 5.84 -14.12 -11.60
CA SER A 85 6.00 -14.95 -10.40
C SER A 85 4.85 -14.76 -9.41
N PRO A 86 4.64 -15.74 -8.51
CA PRO A 86 3.71 -15.61 -7.39
C PRO A 86 4.27 -14.75 -6.26
N GLY A 87 3.38 -14.07 -5.53
CA GLY A 87 3.77 -13.22 -4.41
C GLY A 87 2.75 -12.15 -4.08
N TYR A 88 3.12 -11.33 -3.12
CA TYR A 88 2.42 -10.09 -2.82
C TYR A 88 3.12 -8.95 -3.55
N TYR A 89 2.35 -8.19 -4.31
CA TYR A 89 2.83 -7.10 -5.13
C TYR A 89 2.12 -5.82 -4.72
N HIS A 90 2.91 -4.76 -4.58
CA HIS A 90 2.37 -3.41 -4.55
C HIS A 90 2.47 -2.84 -5.97
N CYS A 91 1.34 -2.41 -6.51
CA CYS A 91 1.24 -1.94 -7.89
C CYS A 91 0.75 -0.49 -7.96
N SER A 92 1.18 0.22 -9.00
CA SER A 92 0.70 1.56 -9.28
C SER A 92 0.39 1.74 -10.75
N VAL A 93 -0.79 2.27 -11.05
CA VAL A 93 -1.12 2.85 -12.36
C VAL A 93 -0.65 4.28 -12.36
N LYS A 94 0.12 4.68 -13.36
CA LYS A 94 0.62 6.04 -13.56
C LYS A 94 0.15 6.61 -14.90
N TYR A 95 0.00 7.92 -14.99
CA TYR A 95 -0.16 8.65 -16.26
C TYR A 95 0.74 9.87 -16.24
N MET A 96 1.62 10.02 -17.22
CA MET A 96 2.65 11.08 -17.23
C MET A 96 3.37 11.19 -15.87
N ASP A 97 3.86 10.05 -15.37
CA ASP A 97 4.53 9.89 -14.07
C ASP A 97 3.67 10.13 -12.82
N LYS A 98 2.36 10.38 -12.95
CA LYS A 98 1.45 10.58 -11.81
C LYS A 98 0.81 9.29 -11.40
N ILE A 99 1.02 8.87 -10.15
CA ILE A 99 0.25 7.77 -9.57
C ILE A 99 -1.22 8.16 -9.57
N LEU A 100 -1.95 7.41 -10.39
CA LEU A 100 -3.38 7.49 -10.57
C LEU A 100 -4.09 6.64 -9.54
N LYS A 101 -3.56 5.43 -9.32
CA LYS A 101 -4.11 4.48 -8.37
C LYS A 101 -3.04 3.51 -7.90
N THR A 102 -3.01 3.24 -6.60
CA THR A 102 -2.28 2.12 -6.01
C THR A 102 -3.20 0.91 -5.88
N ILE A 103 -2.66 -0.26 -6.13
CA ILE A 103 -3.38 -1.53 -6.14
C ILE A 103 -2.51 -2.57 -5.46
N ASN A 104 -3.05 -3.28 -4.47
CA ASN A 104 -2.37 -4.44 -3.92
C ASN A 104 -2.75 -5.66 -4.77
N ALA A 105 -1.75 -6.34 -5.35
CA ALA A 105 -1.95 -7.54 -6.13
C ALA A 105 -1.41 -8.76 -5.39
N ILE A 106 -2.28 -9.74 -5.12
CA ILE A 106 -1.88 -11.06 -4.64
C ILE A 106 -1.80 -11.96 -5.87
N VAL A 107 -0.58 -12.31 -6.28
CA VAL A 107 -0.35 -13.26 -7.37
C VAL A 107 -0.18 -14.64 -6.76
N LEU A 108 -1.09 -15.53 -7.10
CA LEU A 108 -1.23 -16.84 -6.51
C LEU A 108 -0.14 -17.78 -7.01
N THR A 109 0.34 -18.68 -6.15
CA THR A 109 1.35 -19.69 -6.53
C THR A 109 0.79 -20.69 -7.52
N ASP A 110 1.63 -21.44 -8.23
CA ASP A 110 1.14 -22.59 -9.02
C ASP A 110 0.42 -23.59 -8.13
N ARG A 111 0.75 -23.70 -6.83
CA ARG A 111 -0.02 -24.54 -5.90
C ARG A 111 -1.39 -23.94 -5.58
N ASP A 112 -1.45 -22.64 -5.29
CA ASP A 112 -2.71 -21.93 -5.06
C ASP A 112 -3.57 -21.95 -6.33
N THR A 113 -2.92 -21.83 -7.47
CA THR A 113 -3.58 -21.78 -8.76
C THR A 113 -3.95 -23.15 -9.26
N GLU A 114 -3.15 -24.20 -9.08
CA GLU A 114 -3.57 -25.58 -9.32
C GLU A 114 -4.72 -25.95 -8.38
N ARG A 115 -4.69 -25.49 -7.13
CA ARG A 115 -5.82 -25.58 -6.19
C ARG A 115 -7.03 -24.76 -6.65
N MET A 116 -6.85 -23.78 -7.55
CA MET A 116 -7.93 -23.03 -8.21
C MET A 116 -8.31 -23.59 -9.59
N GLU A 117 -7.43 -24.22 -10.35
CA GLU A 117 -7.63 -24.61 -11.75
C GLU A 117 -7.98 -26.09 -11.88
N LYS A 118 -7.30 -26.98 -11.13
CA LYS A 118 -7.77 -28.37 -10.97
C LYS A 118 -9.08 -28.42 -10.19
N ASN A 119 -9.40 -27.35 -9.47
CA ASN A 119 -10.48 -27.31 -8.50
C ASN A 119 -11.39 -26.07 -8.63
N CYS A 120 -11.48 -25.36 -9.76
CA CYS A 120 -12.55 -24.35 -9.95
C CYS A 120 -13.93 -25.02 -9.90
N LYS A 121 -13.99 -26.33 -10.12
CA LYS A 121 -15.19 -27.16 -9.88
C LYS A 121 -15.35 -27.61 -8.41
N ALA A 122 -14.39 -27.34 -7.53
CA ALA A 122 -14.32 -27.82 -6.15
C ALA A 122 -13.95 -26.74 -5.10
N LEU A 123 -13.66 -25.50 -5.50
CA LEU A 123 -13.52 -24.36 -4.61
C LEU A 123 -14.87 -23.74 -4.37
N SER A 124 -15.09 -23.43 -3.10
CA SER A 124 -16.26 -22.73 -2.62
C SER A 124 -15.81 -21.50 -1.83
N PHE A 125 -16.75 -20.62 -1.47
CA PHE A 125 -16.45 -19.42 -0.68
C PHE A 125 -16.15 -19.77 0.78
N ASP A 126 -15.08 -20.51 1.00
CA ASP A 126 -14.52 -20.90 2.28
C ASP A 126 -12.99 -20.96 2.19
N THR A 127 -12.32 -20.89 3.34
CA THR A 127 -10.87 -20.95 3.44
C THR A 127 -10.46 -21.88 4.58
N GLU A 128 -9.27 -22.46 4.46
CA GLU A 128 -8.69 -23.28 5.51
C GLU A 128 -7.98 -22.41 6.54
N GLU A 129 -8.31 -22.64 7.80
CA GLU A 129 -7.60 -22.07 8.94
C GLU A 129 -6.85 -23.18 9.69
N GLU A 130 -5.52 -23.05 9.77
CA GLU A 130 -4.70 -23.88 10.64
C GLU A 130 -4.87 -23.39 12.09
N PHE A 131 -5.35 -24.30 12.95
CA PHE A 131 -5.41 -24.07 14.39
C PHE A 131 -4.04 -24.27 15.03
N ASP A 132 -3.86 -23.70 16.22
CA ASP A 132 -2.68 -23.59 17.09
C ASP A 132 -1.92 -24.90 17.49
N GLY A 133 -1.89 -25.93 16.64
CA GLY A 133 -1.12 -27.16 16.84
C GLY A 133 -1.88 -28.28 17.55
N SER A 134 -3.18 -28.10 17.85
CA SER A 134 -4.00 -29.08 18.57
C SER A 134 -4.91 -29.95 17.68
N SER A 135 -5.06 -29.62 16.40
CA SER A 135 -5.88 -30.38 15.44
C SER A 135 -5.07 -30.73 14.19
N MET A 136 -5.09 -32.00 13.79
CA MET A 136 -4.34 -32.51 12.63
C MET A 136 -4.99 -32.13 11.28
N ASN A 137 -6.20 -31.56 11.30
CA ASN A 137 -6.94 -31.18 10.10
C ASN A 137 -7.27 -29.68 10.11
N PRO A 138 -7.06 -28.96 8.98
CA PRO A 138 -7.44 -27.56 8.85
C PRO A 138 -8.95 -27.39 8.95
N ARG A 139 -9.40 -26.32 9.61
CA ARG A 139 -10.82 -25.99 9.73
C ARG A 139 -11.25 -25.20 8.50
N LEU A 140 -12.30 -25.64 7.81
CA LEU A 140 -12.93 -24.84 6.75
C LEU A 140 -13.82 -23.76 7.37
N VAL A 141 -13.55 -22.52 6.98
CA VAL A 141 -14.28 -21.33 7.43
C VAL A 141 -14.96 -20.67 6.24
N PRO A 142 -16.30 -20.55 6.24
CA PRO A 142 -17.01 -19.90 5.15
C PRO A 142 -16.72 -18.39 5.13
N LEU A 143 -16.33 -17.87 3.97
CA LEU A 143 -16.07 -16.45 3.72
C LEU A 143 -17.36 -15.63 3.55
N VAL A 144 -18.44 -16.31 3.16
CA VAL A 144 -19.80 -15.74 3.07
C VAL A 144 -20.82 -16.73 3.60
N SER A 145 -22.04 -16.26 3.90
CA SER A 145 -23.13 -17.14 4.34
C SER A 145 -23.42 -18.23 3.29
N GLY A 146 -23.30 -19.50 3.70
CA GLY A 146 -23.46 -20.64 2.79
C GLY A 146 -22.30 -20.82 1.81
N GLY A 147 -21.16 -20.17 2.05
CA GLY A 147 -20.03 -20.10 1.14
C GLY A 147 -19.50 -21.46 0.69
N ALA A 148 -19.50 -22.46 1.57
CA ALA A 148 -19.13 -23.85 1.28
C ALA A 148 -19.96 -24.53 0.16
N LYS A 149 -21.11 -23.96 -0.22
CA LYS A 149 -21.96 -24.43 -1.32
C LYS A 149 -21.96 -23.50 -2.52
N LEU A 150 -21.30 -22.35 -2.40
CA LEU A 150 -21.19 -21.36 -3.46
C LEU A 150 -19.86 -21.60 -4.19
N PRO A 151 -19.88 -22.22 -5.38
CA PRO A 151 -18.65 -22.47 -6.11
C PRO A 151 -18.04 -21.15 -6.58
N VAL A 152 -16.70 -21.10 -6.57
CA VAL A 152 -15.97 -20.00 -7.19
C VAL A 152 -16.02 -20.19 -8.70
N THR A 153 -16.47 -19.16 -9.40
CA THR A 153 -16.59 -19.06 -10.86
C THR A 153 -15.77 -17.87 -11.35
N GLU A 154 -15.43 -17.86 -12.64
CA GLU A 154 -14.73 -16.71 -13.24
C GLU A 154 -15.44 -15.38 -13.02
N SER A 155 -16.77 -15.39 -12.99
CA SER A 155 -17.59 -14.19 -12.76
C SER A 155 -17.60 -13.71 -11.31
N ASN A 156 -17.38 -14.59 -10.33
CA ASN A 156 -17.44 -14.26 -8.89
C ASN A 156 -16.08 -14.29 -8.19
N LYS A 157 -14.99 -14.65 -8.90
CA LYS A 157 -13.64 -14.75 -8.34
C LYS A 157 -13.21 -13.51 -7.57
N ILE A 158 -13.43 -12.31 -8.11
CA ILE A 158 -13.03 -11.05 -7.45
C ILE A 158 -13.77 -10.85 -6.11
N HIS A 159 -15.02 -11.31 -6.03
CA HIS A 159 -15.77 -11.28 -4.78
C HIS A 159 -15.18 -12.25 -3.74
N TYR A 160 -14.84 -13.48 -4.16
CA TYR A 160 -14.16 -14.46 -3.30
C TYR A 160 -12.83 -13.90 -2.77
N LEU A 161 -12.07 -13.25 -3.64
CA LEU A 161 -10.76 -12.68 -3.36
C LEU A 161 -10.83 -11.52 -2.35
N ASN A 162 -11.78 -10.59 -2.53
CA ASN A 162 -12.04 -9.54 -1.56
C ASN A 162 -12.46 -10.12 -0.20
N LYS A 163 -13.32 -11.13 -0.19
CA LYS A 163 -13.77 -11.78 1.04
C LYS A 163 -12.66 -12.57 1.73
N LEU A 164 -11.74 -13.16 0.98
CA LEU A 164 -10.56 -13.81 1.53
C LEU A 164 -9.60 -12.79 2.17
N ALA A 165 -9.41 -11.62 1.54
CA ALA A 165 -8.60 -10.54 2.12
C ALA A 165 -9.24 -9.97 3.40
N GLU A 166 -10.54 -9.69 3.37
CA GLU A 166 -11.32 -9.26 4.55
C GLU A 166 -11.19 -10.29 5.68
N TYR A 167 -11.32 -11.58 5.37
CA TYR A 167 -11.18 -12.63 6.36
C TYR A 167 -9.80 -12.64 7.01
N ARG A 168 -8.73 -12.59 6.19
CA ARG A 168 -7.35 -12.68 6.68
C ARG A 168 -6.92 -11.45 7.49
N LEU A 169 -7.41 -10.26 7.13
CA LEU A 169 -7.02 -9.00 7.76
C LEU A 169 -7.90 -8.64 8.96
N ARG A 170 -9.17 -9.05 8.95
CA ARG A 170 -10.17 -8.63 9.94
C ARG A 170 -10.90 -9.80 10.57
N ASP A 171 -11.62 -10.60 9.79
CA ASP A 171 -12.63 -11.51 10.37
C ASP A 171 -12.02 -12.61 11.24
N ARG A 172 -10.79 -13.06 10.91
CA ARG A 172 -10.05 -14.05 11.69
C ARG A 172 -9.87 -13.67 13.16
N VAL A 173 -9.74 -12.38 13.45
CA VAL A 173 -9.50 -11.82 14.79
C VAL A 173 -10.64 -10.91 15.25
N LEU A 174 -11.76 -10.89 14.52
CA LEU A 174 -12.84 -9.92 14.75
C LEU A 174 -13.51 -10.11 16.11
N LYS A 175 -13.56 -11.34 16.62
CA LYS A 175 -14.11 -11.60 17.95
C LYS A 175 -13.26 -10.94 19.02
N GLU A 176 -11.95 -11.13 18.94
CA GLU A 176 -10.95 -10.56 19.84
C GLU A 176 -10.95 -9.04 19.76
N ILE A 177 -11.00 -8.49 18.54
CA ILE A 177 -11.15 -7.05 18.31
C ILE A 177 -12.44 -6.52 18.93
N ASN A 178 -13.58 -7.20 18.77
CA ASN A 178 -14.85 -6.74 19.33
C ASN A 178 -14.86 -6.76 20.85
N GLU A 179 -14.31 -7.80 21.49
CA GLU A 179 -14.20 -7.84 22.97
C GLU A 179 -13.21 -6.79 23.48
N PHE A 180 -12.11 -6.56 22.77
CA PHE A 180 -11.18 -5.47 23.06
C PHE A 180 -11.88 -4.11 22.98
N MET A 181 -12.62 -3.84 21.88
CA MET A 181 -13.36 -2.59 21.69
C MET A 181 -14.46 -2.41 22.74
N LYS A 182 -15.16 -3.48 23.15
CA LYS A 182 -16.11 -3.40 24.28
C LYS A 182 -15.42 -2.97 25.57
N GLY A 183 -14.27 -3.56 25.90
CA GLY A 183 -13.48 -3.17 27.07
C GLY A 183 -13.00 -1.72 26.99
N LEU A 184 -12.47 -1.32 25.83
CA LEU A 184 -12.00 0.04 25.58
C LEU A 184 -13.14 1.06 25.72
N ASN A 185 -14.31 0.76 25.17
CA ASN A 185 -15.50 1.63 25.21
C ASN A 185 -16.09 1.83 26.60
N LEU A 186 -15.78 0.96 27.58
CA LEU A 186 -16.15 1.19 28.98
C LEU A 186 -15.33 2.33 29.62
N LEU A 187 -14.15 2.62 29.07
CA LEU A 187 -13.24 3.64 29.58
C LEU A 187 -13.29 4.92 28.73
N VAL A 188 -13.29 4.77 27.40
CA VAL A 188 -13.24 5.87 26.44
C VAL A 188 -14.27 5.63 25.32
N PRO A 189 -15.27 6.50 25.12
CA PRO A 189 -16.26 6.36 24.05
C PRO A 189 -15.64 6.33 22.65
N THR A 190 -16.17 5.48 21.76
CA THR A 190 -15.62 5.29 20.39
C THR A 190 -15.62 6.56 19.57
N GLU A 191 -16.59 7.44 19.80
CA GLU A 191 -16.75 8.71 19.09
C GLU A 191 -15.53 9.62 19.31
N LEU A 192 -14.84 9.50 20.45
CA LEU A 192 -13.62 10.25 20.72
C LEU A 192 -12.41 9.72 19.96
N PHE A 193 -12.42 8.48 19.49
CA PHE A 193 -11.35 7.97 18.62
C PHE A 193 -11.53 8.42 17.17
N SER A 194 -12.76 8.69 16.73
CA SER A 194 -13.05 9.09 15.34
C SER A 194 -12.50 10.47 14.92
N ILE A 195 -11.95 11.24 15.85
CA ILE A 195 -11.28 12.52 15.55
C ILE A 195 -9.80 12.34 15.20
N PHE A 196 -9.22 11.17 15.49
CA PHE A 196 -7.82 10.85 15.24
C PHE A 196 -7.73 9.91 14.03
N ASP A 197 -6.70 10.11 13.21
CA ASP A 197 -6.26 9.07 12.28
C ASP A 197 -5.51 7.95 13.03
N GLU A 198 -5.18 6.86 12.34
CA GLU A 198 -4.49 5.71 12.94
C GLU A 198 -3.10 6.08 13.50
N ASN A 199 -2.44 7.07 12.90
CA ASN A 199 -1.09 7.49 13.26
C ASN A 199 -1.11 8.36 14.52
N GLU A 200 -2.06 9.27 14.61
CA GLU A 200 -2.34 10.10 15.77
C GLU A 200 -2.81 9.27 16.96
N LEU A 201 -3.62 8.25 16.71
CA LEU A 201 -4.04 7.31 17.74
C LEU A 201 -2.85 6.53 18.30
N GLU A 202 -1.91 6.09 17.45
CA GLU A 202 -0.66 5.47 17.91
C GLU A 202 0.14 6.43 18.78
N LEU A 203 0.35 7.68 18.33
CA LEU A 203 1.08 8.69 19.10
C LEU A 203 0.44 9.00 20.45
N LEU A 204 -0.90 9.05 20.50
CA LEU A 204 -1.64 9.26 21.74
C LEU A 204 -1.46 8.10 22.73
N MET A 205 -1.50 6.86 22.23
CA MET A 205 -1.46 5.65 23.05
C MET A 205 -0.05 5.30 23.50
N CYS A 206 0.95 5.40 22.61
CA CYS A 206 2.34 5.08 22.88
C CYS A 206 3.11 6.26 23.50
N GLY A 207 2.60 7.48 23.32
CA GLY A 207 3.25 8.71 23.74
C GLY A 207 4.33 9.18 22.76
N LEU A 208 4.65 10.48 22.85
CA LEU A 208 5.74 11.08 22.09
C LEU A 208 7.08 10.71 22.73
N GLN A 209 7.84 9.85 22.05
CA GLN A 209 9.23 9.55 22.41
C GLN A 209 10.11 10.75 22.03
N GLU A 210 11.02 11.16 22.90
CA GLU A 210 12.06 12.14 22.54
C GLU A 210 13.09 11.47 21.64
N LEU A 211 12.99 11.70 20.34
CA LEU A 211 13.85 11.13 19.33
C LEU A 211 14.98 12.10 18.97
N SER A 212 16.19 11.56 18.83
CA SER A 212 17.37 12.33 18.46
C SER A 212 17.55 12.34 16.94
N VAL A 213 17.45 13.51 16.32
CA VAL A 213 17.78 13.72 14.91
C VAL A 213 19.25 13.35 14.63
N GLN A 214 20.14 13.60 15.60
CA GLN A 214 21.54 13.24 15.47
C GLN A 214 21.74 11.71 15.43
N ASP A 215 21.00 10.97 16.26
CA ASP A 215 21.04 9.50 16.24
C ASP A 215 20.50 8.95 14.92
N LEU A 216 19.39 9.49 14.41
CA LEU A 216 18.87 9.15 13.09
C LEU A 216 19.93 9.39 12.00
N ARG A 217 20.56 10.56 12.00
CA ARG A 217 21.57 10.95 11.00
C ARG A 217 22.78 10.02 11.02
N LEU A 218 23.25 9.60 12.19
CA LEU A 218 24.37 8.67 12.33
C LEU A 218 24.04 7.26 11.82
N ASN A 219 22.77 6.86 11.88
CA ASN A 219 22.31 5.52 11.52
C ASN A 219 21.59 5.46 10.16
N THR A 220 21.54 6.59 9.44
CA THR A 220 20.95 6.66 8.10
C THR A 220 21.95 6.24 7.03
N VAL A 221 21.53 5.35 6.13
CA VAL A 221 22.27 4.99 4.91
C VAL A 221 21.71 5.77 3.73
N THR A 222 22.57 6.38 2.93
CA THR A 222 22.12 7.12 1.74
C THR A 222 23.18 7.11 0.65
N SER A 223 22.75 6.89 -0.59
CA SER A 223 23.54 7.18 -1.79
C SER A 223 23.23 8.57 -2.36
N VAL A 224 22.20 9.23 -1.83
CA VAL A 224 21.81 10.60 -2.19
C VAL A 224 22.85 11.57 -1.67
N SER A 225 23.33 12.43 -2.57
CA SER A 225 24.34 13.44 -2.28
C SER A 225 23.90 14.81 -2.82
N GLY A 226 24.61 15.85 -2.41
CA GLY A 226 24.35 17.21 -2.85
C GLY A 226 23.12 17.82 -2.18
N GLN A 227 22.44 18.69 -2.91
CA GLN A 227 21.49 19.62 -2.31
C GLN A 227 20.25 18.94 -1.71
N THR A 228 19.76 17.83 -2.30
CA THR A 228 18.57 17.12 -1.81
C THR A 228 18.77 16.56 -0.41
N ILE A 229 19.92 15.95 -0.11
CA ILE A 229 20.18 15.39 1.22
C ILE A 229 20.43 16.50 2.25
N GLU A 230 21.04 17.61 1.84
CA GLU A 230 21.19 18.80 2.67
C GLU A 230 19.83 19.43 3.03
N TRP A 231 18.92 19.54 2.05
CA TRP A 231 17.56 20.02 2.27
C TRP A 231 16.75 19.10 3.17
N PHE A 232 16.90 17.78 3.00
CA PHE A 232 16.29 16.80 3.90
C PHE A 232 16.71 17.07 5.34
N TRP A 233 18.01 17.06 5.62
CA TRP A 233 18.50 17.27 6.99
C TRP A 233 18.17 18.65 7.54
N THR A 234 18.21 19.68 6.71
CA THR A 234 17.81 21.05 7.10
C THR A 234 16.33 21.12 7.49
N SER A 235 15.47 20.36 6.81
CA SER A 235 14.04 20.27 7.13
C SER A 235 13.84 19.46 8.41
N VAL A 236 14.51 18.31 8.55
CA VAL A 236 14.43 17.45 9.75
C VAL A 236 14.90 18.17 11.01
N ASP A 237 15.95 18.99 10.92
CA ASP A 237 16.45 19.78 12.05
C ASP A 237 15.45 20.85 12.53
N GLN A 238 14.47 21.22 11.69
CA GLN A 238 13.42 22.21 12.01
C GLN A 238 12.12 21.58 12.50
N LEU A 239 11.99 20.25 12.41
CA LEU A 239 10.78 19.56 12.85
C LEU A 239 10.63 19.65 14.37
N SER A 240 9.38 19.86 14.80
CA SER A 240 9.02 19.56 16.19
C SER A 240 9.17 18.06 16.47
N GLN A 241 9.23 17.67 17.74
CA GLN A 241 9.27 16.25 18.11
C GLN A 241 8.07 15.46 17.57
N GLU A 242 6.89 16.08 17.51
CA GLU A 242 5.70 15.46 16.92
C GLU A 242 5.88 15.22 15.42
N GLU A 243 6.29 16.23 14.66
CA GLU A 243 6.49 16.07 13.22
C GLU A 243 7.65 15.12 12.91
N PHE A 244 8.67 15.08 13.76
CA PHE A 244 9.75 14.12 13.63
C PHE A 244 9.28 12.69 13.91
N ALA A 245 8.44 12.48 14.92
CA ALA A 245 7.81 11.18 15.16
C ALA A 245 6.93 10.75 13.97
N ARG A 246 6.18 11.68 13.36
CA ARG A 246 5.41 11.42 12.12
C ARG A 246 6.29 11.05 10.94
N LEU A 247 7.46 11.68 10.78
CA LEU A 247 8.44 11.26 9.76
C LEU A 247 8.94 9.84 10.01
N VAL A 248 9.24 9.49 11.28
CA VAL A 248 9.70 8.14 11.63
C VAL A 248 8.59 7.12 11.39
N GLN A 249 7.35 7.43 11.75
CA GLN A 249 6.18 6.60 11.48
C GLN A 249 5.92 6.45 9.98
N PHE A 250 6.04 7.52 9.21
CA PHE A 250 5.92 7.49 7.75
C PHE A 250 6.93 6.53 7.12
N VAL A 251 8.18 6.53 7.61
CA VAL A 251 9.25 5.71 7.02
C VAL A 251 9.31 4.29 7.57
N THR A 252 8.92 4.08 8.83
CA THR A 252 9.11 2.79 9.54
C THR A 252 7.82 2.06 9.88
N GLY A 253 6.67 2.73 9.76
CA GLY A 253 5.36 2.21 10.17
C GLY A 253 5.12 2.26 11.68
N SER A 254 6.02 2.88 12.46
CA SER A 254 5.78 3.14 13.88
C SER A 254 6.45 4.44 14.33
N SER A 255 5.82 5.10 15.29
CA SER A 255 6.36 6.27 15.99
C SER A 255 7.46 5.95 16.99
N GLN A 256 7.66 4.67 17.33
CA GLN A 256 8.59 4.22 18.35
C GLN A 256 9.85 3.60 17.72
N VAL A 257 11.01 3.86 18.33
CA VAL A 257 12.27 3.19 17.97
C VAL A 257 12.70 2.22 19.08
N PRO A 258 13.50 1.19 18.76
CA PRO A 258 14.07 0.29 19.77
C PRO A 258 14.83 1.05 20.87
N VAL A 259 15.00 0.40 22.02
CA VAL A 259 15.66 1.02 23.18
C VAL A 259 17.09 1.48 22.87
N GLY A 260 17.82 0.77 22.01
CA GLY A 260 19.15 1.19 21.53
C GLY A 260 19.13 2.23 20.40
N GLY A 261 17.99 2.83 20.08
CA GLY A 261 17.85 3.90 19.09
C GLY A 261 17.82 3.41 17.65
N PHE A 262 18.12 4.31 16.71
CA PHE A 262 18.05 4.03 15.27
C PHE A 262 19.06 2.97 14.79
N ALA A 263 20.11 2.73 15.58
CA ALA A 263 21.11 1.70 15.32
C ALA A 263 20.55 0.27 15.38
N GLU A 264 19.49 0.06 16.16
CA GLU A 264 18.88 -1.25 16.42
C GLU A 264 17.63 -1.51 15.57
N LEU A 265 17.29 -0.61 14.65
CA LEU A 265 16.23 -0.90 13.67
C LEU A 265 16.57 -2.19 12.91
N GLN A 266 15.57 -3.08 12.76
CA GLN A 266 15.74 -4.35 12.06
C GLN A 266 16.31 -4.17 10.64
N SER A 267 15.91 -3.09 9.97
CA SER A 267 16.55 -2.57 8.77
C SER A 267 16.97 -1.11 8.99
N LYS A 268 18.12 -0.71 8.44
CA LYS A 268 18.60 0.67 8.60
C LYS A 268 17.69 1.66 7.90
N PHE A 269 17.48 2.81 8.53
CA PHE A 269 16.84 3.95 7.88
C PHE A 269 17.64 4.33 6.62
N THR A 270 16.99 4.32 5.46
CA THR A 270 17.67 4.48 4.18
C THR A 270 16.99 5.55 3.34
N ILE A 271 17.77 6.47 2.77
CA ILE A 271 17.26 7.53 1.89
C ILE A 271 17.71 7.25 0.46
N LEU A 272 16.76 7.30 -0.47
CA LEU A 272 16.96 7.09 -1.90
C LEU A 272 16.37 8.26 -2.69
N LEU A 273 16.87 8.46 -3.92
CA LEU A 273 16.18 9.29 -4.90
C LEU A 273 15.13 8.44 -5.61
N SER A 274 13.91 8.95 -5.67
CA SER A 274 12.82 8.35 -6.46
C SER A 274 13.04 8.47 -7.97
N GLY A 275 13.87 9.43 -8.41
CA GLY A 275 14.01 9.81 -9.81
C GLY A 275 12.87 10.71 -10.32
N GLU A 276 11.86 10.96 -9.50
CA GLU A 276 10.73 11.83 -9.81
C GLU A 276 11.10 13.30 -9.60
N THR A 277 10.51 14.21 -10.38
CA THR A 277 10.81 15.65 -10.34
C THR A 277 9.58 16.50 -10.00
N GLY A 278 9.80 17.73 -9.57
CA GLY A 278 8.74 18.71 -9.38
C GLY A 278 7.95 18.52 -8.07
N ASN A 279 6.62 18.59 -8.14
CA ASN A 279 5.72 18.58 -6.97
C ASN A 279 5.28 17.17 -6.54
N ARG A 280 6.06 16.14 -6.86
CA ARG A 280 5.80 14.76 -6.43
C ARG A 280 6.05 14.63 -4.93
N LEU A 281 5.20 13.88 -4.24
CA LEU A 281 5.38 13.64 -2.81
C LEU A 281 6.40 12.53 -2.60
N PRO A 282 7.25 12.62 -1.56
CA PRO A 282 8.00 11.49 -1.07
C PRO A 282 7.09 10.30 -0.76
N TYR A 283 7.63 9.09 -0.88
CA TYR A 283 6.97 7.86 -0.45
C TYR A 283 7.92 6.99 0.34
N ALA A 284 7.37 6.08 1.12
CA ALA A 284 8.14 5.19 1.99
C ALA A 284 7.84 3.71 1.75
N HIS A 285 8.83 2.88 2.04
CA HIS A 285 8.66 1.44 2.19
C HIS A 285 8.93 1.07 3.65
N THR A 286 7.85 1.01 4.44
CA THR A 286 7.91 0.80 5.90
C THR A 286 8.56 -0.52 6.29
N CYS A 287 8.35 -1.59 5.52
CA CYS A 287 9.03 -2.88 5.74
C CYS A 287 10.57 -2.80 5.70
N PHE A 288 11.13 -1.77 5.04
CA PHE A 288 12.57 -1.62 4.85
C PHE A 288 13.13 -0.34 5.46
N ASN A 289 12.31 0.48 6.11
CA ASN A 289 12.70 1.79 6.62
C ASN A 289 13.31 2.69 5.53
N GLN A 290 12.73 2.66 4.32
CA GLN A 290 13.23 3.39 3.16
C GLN A 290 12.36 4.60 2.84
N LEU A 291 13.01 5.77 2.69
CA LEU A 291 12.40 7.01 2.24
C LEU A 291 12.89 7.36 0.83
N CYS A 292 11.97 7.49 -0.11
CA CYS A 292 12.25 7.87 -1.48
C CYS A 292 11.91 9.35 -1.70
N LEU A 293 12.94 10.17 -1.91
CA LEU A 293 12.81 11.62 -2.08
C LEU A 293 12.71 12.01 -3.56
N PRO A 294 11.86 12.99 -3.93
CA PRO A 294 11.86 13.59 -5.25
C PRO A 294 13.06 14.54 -5.45
N VAL A 295 13.35 14.85 -6.70
CA VAL A 295 14.29 15.90 -7.09
C VAL A 295 13.52 17.22 -7.20
N CYS A 296 13.79 18.15 -6.30
CA CYS A 296 13.18 19.48 -6.27
C CYS A 296 14.15 20.54 -6.80
N GLU A 297 13.60 21.67 -7.24
CA GLU A 297 14.40 22.79 -7.75
C GLU A 297 14.78 23.78 -6.65
N SER A 298 14.04 23.79 -5.54
CA SER A 298 14.27 24.68 -4.40
C SER A 298 14.02 23.99 -3.07
N TYR A 299 14.64 24.54 -2.02
CA TYR A 299 14.40 24.11 -0.64
C TYR A 299 12.93 24.27 -0.25
N GLU A 300 12.28 25.37 -0.64
CA GLU A 300 10.88 25.64 -0.31
C GLU A 300 9.96 24.57 -0.90
N GLN A 301 10.18 24.20 -2.17
CA GLN A 301 9.44 23.13 -2.81
C GLN A 301 9.68 21.80 -2.10
N PHE A 302 10.95 21.47 -1.82
CA PHE A 302 11.33 20.25 -1.12
C PHE A 302 10.64 20.14 0.25
N ASN A 303 10.71 21.21 1.04
CA ASN A 303 10.12 21.24 2.37
C ASN A 303 8.60 21.09 2.29
N ASN A 304 7.94 21.77 1.35
CA ASN A 304 6.50 21.65 1.16
C ASN A 304 6.09 20.20 0.85
N VAL A 305 6.72 19.54 -0.13
CA VAL A 305 6.35 18.15 -0.48
C VAL A 305 6.66 17.16 0.64
N LEU A 306 7.75 17.36 1.38
CA LEU A 306 8.08 16.53 2.55
C LEU A 306 7.04 16.71 3.67
N MET A 307 6.70 17.95 4.01
CA MET A 307 5.72 18.24 5.05
C MET A 307 4.32 17.74 4.67
N THR A 308 3.93 17.87 3.40
CA THR A 308 2.68 17.29 2.90
C THR A 308 2.70 15.77 3.04
N ALA A 309 3.77 15.08 2.65
CA ALA A 309 3.84 13.62 2.76
C ALA A 309 3.74 13.12 4.21
N ILE A 310 4.41 13.76 5.17
CA ILE A 310 4.37 13.30 6.58
C ILE A 310 3.08 13.69 7.32
N ARG A 311 2.35 14.71 6.84
CA ARG A 311 1.08 15.17 7.45
C ARG A 311 -0.15 14.57 6.80
N GLU A 312 -0.13 14.41 5.48
CA GLU A 312 -1.29 13.99 4.67
C GLU A 312 -1.11 12.59 4.05
N GLY A 313 0.13 12.06 4.00
CA GLY A 313 0.40 10.68 3.54
C GLY A 313 -0.13 9.59 4.48
N ALA A 314 -0.83 9.99 5.54
CA ALA A 314 -1.57 9.15 6.47
C ALA A 314 -2.90 8.63 5.91
N GLU A 315 -3.40 9.08 4.75
CA GLU A 315 -4.60 8.47 4.14
C GLU A 315 -4.28 7.11 3.46
N GLY A 316 -3.76 6.16 4.23
CA GLY A 316 -3.62 4.76 3.86
C GLY A 316 -4.67 3.92 4.59
N LEU A 317 -5.55 3.23 3.85
CA LEU A 317 -6.59 2.32 4.36
C LEU A 317 -7.77 2.96 5.11
N LEU A 318 -8.52 3.85 4.44
CA LEU A 318 -9.95 3.98 4.76
C LEU A 318 -10.73 2.81 4.14
N ILE A 319 -10.92 1.76 4.94
CA ILE A 319 -11.99 0.78 4.70
C ILE A 319 -13.29 1.46 5.12
N ALA A 320 -14.02 2.00 4.14
CA ALA A 320 -15.44 2.30 4.26
C ALA A 320 -16.25 1.20 3.56
#